data_AF-A0A4V6YXU7-F1
#
_entry.id   AF-A0A4V6YXU7-F1
#
_cell.length_a   1.000
_cell.length_b   1.000
_cell.length_c   1.000
_cell.angle_alpha   90.00
_cell.angle_beta   90.00
_cell.angle_gamma   90.00
#
_symmetry.space_group_name_H-M   'P 1'
#
loop_
_entity.id
_entity.type
_entity.pdbx_description
1 polymer ?
#
loop_
_entity_poly.entity_id
_entity_poly.type
_entity_poly.pdbx_seq_one_letter_code
_entity_poly.pdbx_strand_id
1 'polypeptide(L)'
;MPAGAQICSCHSVSKGDIGAAVEQGCGDLAAVKSCTKAGTGCGGCTALVKQLLEHELAQRGVEVKKDVCEHFAYSRQELYHLVRVGNIRSFDALMAKHGRGHGCEVCKPLAASILASCWNEHLLEPQHLPLQDTNDRFFANIQKDGTYSVVPRVPAGEITPQGLIAIGQIAQRYQLYTKITGGQRVDMFGARLEQLPEIWQQLVEAGFETGHAYGKSLRTVKSCVGSSWCRYGVQDSTGLAIELENRYKGLRSPHKIKMAVSGCTRECAEAQSKDVGVIATDKGWNLYLCGNGGMKPRHADLFASDLDSATLVRTIDRFLMFYIRTADRLQRTSTWMDNLEGGLDYLRQVVLEDSLGIGDELESEMQAVVASYQCEWQTTLASPEKLRQFRAFVNSDQPDEAVAWQPERGQRRPAEARGEVITLQPARGDAAQWEPVCALSDIPAHSGIAARVAGRQVALFHLPGVGVYALANREPGSSANVLARGLLGDVAGEPVVISPLYKQRFRLRDGVSLEDSQLRLEVWPVRVEQDRVWVYGKPGPLQPQAQEMAGVAL
;
A
#
# COMPACT_ATOMS: atom_id res chain seq x y z
N MET A 1 30.05 -3.22 1.80
CA MET A 1 29.83 -4.33 2.77
C MET A 1 30.80 -5.46 2.45
N PRO A 2 31.35 -6.18 3.46
CA PRO A 2 32.21 -7.35 3.24
C PRO A 2 31.42 -8.53 2.66
N ALA A 3 32.12 -9.50 2.02
CA ALA A 3 31.49 -10.65 1.37
C ALA A 3 30.66 -11.52 2.33
N GLY A 4 31.13 -11.74 3.56
CA GLY A 4 30.42 -12.52 4.58
C GLY A 4 29.22 -11.82 5.23
N ALA A 5 28.85 -10.61 4.79
CA ALA A 5 27.72 -9.90 5.40
C ALA A 5 26.39 -10.62 5.09
N GLN A 6 25.61 -10.91 6.13
CA GLN A 6 24.32 -11.57 6.01
C GLN A 6 23.30 -10.66 5.28
N ILE A 7 22.68 -11.17 4.21
CA ILE A 7 21.66 -10.46 3.43
C ILE A 7 20.27 -11.06 3.66
N CYS A 8 20.14 -12.39 3.65
CA CYS A 8 18.88 -13.08 3.92
C CYS A 8 19.02 -13.99 5.15
N SER A 9 18.30 -13.69 6.23
CA SER A 9 18.30 -14.55 7.43
C SER A 9 17.47 -15.82 7.26
N CYS A 10 16.41 -15.81 6.43
CA CYS A 10 15.53 -16.98 6.25
C CYS A 10 16.25 -18.16 5.57
N HIS A 11 17.16 -17.86 4.65
CA HIS A 11 17.87 -18.85 3.83
C HIS A 11 19.39 -18.77 3.99
N SER A 12 19.85 -18.03 5.00
CA SER A 12 21.27 -17.85 5.32
C SER A 12 22.16 -17.38 4.15
N VAL A 13 21.65 -16.49 3.29
CA VAL A 13 22.38 -15.95 2.12
C VAL A 13 23.20 -14.71 2.47
N SER A 14 24.48 -14.69 2.11
CA SER A 14 25.45 -13.60 2.29
C SER A 14 25.60 -12.70 1.05
N LYS A 15 26.36 -11.59 1.16
CA LYS A 15 26.70 -10.74 0.00
C LYS A 15 27.50 -11.55 -1.04
N GLY A 16 28.45 -12.35 -0.59
CA GLY A 16 29.30 -13.18 -1.45
C GLY A 16 28.49 -14.15 -2.30
N ASP A 17 27.44 -14.75 -1.73
CA ASP A 17 26.55 -15.66 -2.45
C ASP A 17 25.79 -14.95 -3.57
N ILE A 18 25.36 -13.69 -3.35
CA ILE A 18 24.73 -12.88 -4.40
C ILE A 18 25.76 -12.57 -5.50
N GLY A 19 26.97 -12.16 -5.14
CA GLY A 19 28.05 -11.92 -6.10
C GLY A 19 28.34 -13.15 -6.97
N ALA A 20 28.49 -14.32 -6.35
CA ALA A 20 28.69 -15.60 -7.04
C ALA A 20 27.52 -15.97 -7.96
N ALA A 21 26.27 -15.69 -7.55
CA ALA A 21 25.11 -15.92 -8.41
C ALA A 21 25.16 -15.05 -9.69
N VAL A 22 25.60 -13.78 -9.56
CA VAL A 22 25.79 -12.90 -10.72
C VAL A 22 26.93 -13.39 -11.61
N GLU A 23 28.03 -13.89 -11.03
CA GLU A 23 29.13 -14.52 -11.79
C GLU A 23 28.68 -15.74 -12.59
N GLN A 24 27.70 -16.48 -12.06
CA GLN A 24 27.07 -17.63 -12.71
C GLN A 24 26.00 -17.22 -13.74
N GLY A 25 25.84 -15.93 -14.04
CA GLY A 25 24.95 -15.43 -15.09
C GLY A 25 23.57 -14.98 -14.62
N CYS A 26 23.34 -14.83 -13.30
CA CYS A 26 22.08 -14.24 -12.82
C CYS A 26 22.02 -12.74 -13.15
N GLY A 27 21.33 -12.38 -14.23
CA GLY A 27 21.17 -10.99 -14.68
C GLY A 27 19.96 -10.24 -14.11
N ASP A 28 19.05 -10.93 -13.42
CA ASP A 28 17.86 -10.34 -12.84
C ASP A 28 17.52 -10.91 -11.45
N LEU A 29 16.60 -10.26 -10.74
CA LEU A 29 16.21 -10.63 -9.40
C LEU A 29 15.52 -12.01 -9.33
N ALA A 30 14.83 -12.44 -10.40
CA ALA A 30 14.17 -13.75 -10.45
C ALA A 30 15.22 -14.87 -10.54
N ALA A 31 16.25 -14.69 -11.36
CA ALA A 31 17.40 -15.59 -11.47
C ALA A 31 18.14 -15.69 -10.13
N VAL A 32 18.42 -14.55 -9.47
CA VAL A 32 19.06 -14.55 -8.13
C VAL A 32 18.20 -15.27 -7.09
N LYS A 33 16.88 -15.05 -7.09
CA LYS A 33 15.94 -15.74 -6.21
C LYS A 33 15.93 -17.25 -6.45
N SER A 34 15.94 -17.67 -7.71
CA SER A 34 15.98 -19.09 -8.09
C SER A 34 17.29 -19.76 -7.65
N CYS A 35 18.41 -19.06 -7.83
CA CYS A 35 19.75 -19.56 -7.50
C CYS A 35 19.99 -19.63 -5.99
N THR A 36 19.69 -18.55 -5.26
CA THR A 36 20.12 -18.37 -3.85
C THR A 36 18.98 -18.58 -2.84
N LYS A 37 17.72 -18.58 -3.29
CA LYS A 37 16.51 -18.48 -2.46
C LYS A 37 16.39 -17.15 -1.69
N ALA A 38 17.31 -16.20 -1.83
CA ALA A 38 17.21 -14.91 -1.14
C ALA A 38 15.94 -14.17 -1.55
N GLY A 39 15.11 -13.79 -0.57
CA GLY A 39 13.86 -13.06 -0.81
C GLY A 39 12.63 -13.94 -1.11
N THR A 40 12.74 -15.28 -1.05
CA THR A 40 11.59 -16.20 -1.20
C THR A 40 10.94 -16.61 0.12
N GLY A 41 11.59 -16.34 1.26
CA GLY A 41 11.05 -16.60 2.60
C GLY A 41 10.09 -15.48 3.06
N CYS A 42 10.55 -14.61 3.99
CA CYS A 42 9.75 -13.48 4.46
C CYS A 42 9.71 -12.29 3.48
N GLY A 43 10.47 -12.33 2.38
CA GLY A 43 10.57 -11.27 1.38
C GLY A 43 11.31 -9.99 1.81
N GLY A 44 11.67 -9.86 3.10
CA GLY A 44 12.24 -8.62 3.65
C GLY A 44 13.49 -8.13 2.92
N CYS A 45 14.42 -9.02 2.60
CA CYS A 45 15.70 -8.67 1.97
C CYS A 45 15.62 -8.38 0.46
N THR A 46 14.46 -8.52 -0.18
CA THR A 46 14.32 -8.45 -1.66
C THR A 46 14.89 -7.16 -2.25
N ALA A 47 14.64 -6.01 -1.60
CA ALA A 47 15.17 -4.72 -2.08
C ALA A 47 16.70 -4.66 -1.99
N LEU A 48 17.29 -5.16 -0.89
CA LEU A 48 18.74 -5.18 -0.72
C LEU A 48 19.42 -6.15 -1.70
N VAL A 49 18.79 -7.30 -1.97
CA VAL A 49 19.25 -8.24 -3.00
C VAL A 49 19.27 -7.57 -4.38
N LYS A 50 18.21 -6.83 -4.74
CA LYS A 50 18.16 -6.08 -6.01
C LYS A 50 19.29 -5.05 -6.10
N GLN A 51 19.51 -4.25 -5.05
CA GLN A 51 20.59 -3.25 -5.03
C GLN A 51 21.98 -3.88 -5.18
N LEU A 52 22.21 -5.01 -4.51
CA LEU A 52 23.49 -5.74 -4.63
C LEU A 52 23.67 -6.31 -6.03
N LEU A 53 22.62 -6.92 -6.62
CA LEU A 53 22.63 -7.38 -8.00
C LEU A 53 23.00 -6.24 -8.96
N GLU A 54 22.33 -5.10 -8.87
CA GLU A 54 22.59 -3.94 -9.74
C GLU A 54 24.02 -3.40 -9.57
N HIS A 55 24.52 -3.33 -8.33
CA HIS A 55 25.90 -2.94 -8.05
C HIS A 55 26.92 -3.91 -8.67
N GLU A 56 26.69 -5.21 -8.52
CA GLU A 56 27.54 -6.28 -9.04
C GLU A 56 27.50 -6.35 -10.59
N LEU A 57 26.36 -6.03 -11.20
CA LEU A 57 26.23 -5.90 -12.66
C LEU A 57 26.98 -4.65 -13.18
N ALA A 58 26.80 -3.51 -12.52
CA ALA A 58 27.47 -2.25 -12.89
C ALA A 58 29.00 -2.37 -12.79
N GLN A 59 29.52 -3.06 -11.77
CA GLN A 59 30.96 -3.34 -11.64
C GLN A 59 31.52 -4.18 -12.80
N ARG A 60 30.65 -4.94 -13.48
CA ARG A 60 31.00 -5.75 -14.66
C ARG A 60 30.73 -5.02 -15.98
N GLY A 61 30.43 -3.73 -15.93
CA GLY A 61 30.15 -2.91 -17.12
C GLY A 61 28.77 -3.15 -17.74
N VAL A 62 27.87 -3.85 -17.03
CA VAL A 62 26.48 -4.02 -17.48
C VAL A 62 25.69 -2.78 -17.09
N GLU A 63 25.10 -2.11 -18.08
CA GLU A 63 24.24 -0.96 -17.85
C GLU A 63 22.96 -1.38 -17.10
N VAL A 64 22.74 -0.78 -15.93
CA VAL A 64 21.53 -0.98 -15.14
C VAL A 64 20.49 0.06 -15.57
N LYS A 65 19.48 -0.39 -16.32
CA LYS A 65 18.35 0.45 -16.69
C LYS A 65 17.59 0.90 -15.45
N LYS A 66 17.23 2.19 -15.39
CA LYS A 66 16.40 2.75 -14.33
C LYS A 66 14.90 2.65 -14.62
N ASP A 67 14.54 1.98 -15.71
CA ASP A 67 13.17 1.71 -16.13
C ASP A 67 12.36 1.11 -14.98
N VAL A 68 11.17 1.67 -14.75
CA VAL A 68 10.24 1.17 -13.74
C VAL A 68 9.78 -0.24 -14.08
N CYS A 69 9.40 -0.48 -15.34
CA CYS A 69 9.00 -1.77 -15.88
C CYS A 69 8.87 -1.67 -17.42
N GLU A 70 8.44 -2.76 -18.07
CA GLU A 70 8.23 -2.78 -19.53
C GLU A 70 7.26 -1.71 -20.08
N HIS A 71 6.35 -1.20 -19.23
CA HIS A 71 5.36 -0.18 -19.57
C HIS A 71 5.95 1.24 -19.57
N PHE A 72 7.04 1.49 -18.82
CA PHE A 72 7.66 2.81 -18.66
C PHE A 72 9.18 2.70 -18.62
N ALA A 73 9.83 3.14 -19.70
CA ALA A 73 11.30 3.25 -19.80
C ALA A 73 11.83 4.53 -19.12
N TYR A 74 11.37 4.75 -17.90
CA TYR A 74 11.70 5.91 -17.06
C TYR A 74 11.89 5.44 -15.63
N SER A 75 12.74 6.14 -14.90
CA SER A 75 12.82 6.08 -13.43
C SER A 75 11.58 6.69 -12.78
N ARG A 76 11.38 6.40 -11.49
CA ARG A 76 10.33 7.08 -10.71
C ARG A 76 10.48 8.60 -10.73
N GLN A 77 11.71 9.11 -10.60
CA GLN A 77 11.98 10.55 -10.56
C GLN A 77 11.61 11.22 -11.89
N GLU A 78 11.97 10.61 -13.02
CA GLU A 78 11.58 11.11 -14.34
C GLU A 78 10.06 11.09 -14.53
N LEU A 79 9.37 10.01 -14.13
CA LEU A 79 7.91 9.97 -14.16
C LEU A 79 7.27 11.05 -13.29
N TYR A 80 7.82 11.31 -12.10
CA TYR A 80 7.35 12.40 -11.25
C TYR A 80 7.46 13.75 -11.97
N HIS A 81 8.61 14.04 -12.58
CA HIS A 81 8.80 15.27 -13.36
C HIS A 81 7.84 15.37 -14.54
N LEU A 82 7.65 14.29 -15.31
CA LEU A 82 6.71 14.24 -16.43
C LEU A 82 5.27 14.51 -15.98
N VAL A 83 4.86 13.96 -14.83
CA VAL A 83 3.54 14.22 -14.24
C VAL A 83 3.37 15.69 -13.88
N ARG A 84 4.35 16.29 -13.19
CA ARG A 84 4.30 17.71 -12.78
C ARG A 84 4.30 18.66 -13.98
N VAL A 85 5.28 18.52 -14.87
CA VAL A 85 5.46 19.39 -16.05
C VAL A 85 4.29 19.24 -17.03
N GLY A 86 3.81 18.02 -17.23
CA GLY A 86 2.69 17.73 -18.11
C GLY A 86 1.30 17.96 -17.50
N ASN A 87 1.21 18.37 -16.22
CA ASN A 87 -0.01 18.46 -15.43
C ASN A 87 -0.90 17.21 -15.60
N ILE A 88 -0.29 16.02 -15.54
CA ILE A 88 -0.94 14.74 -15.82
C ILE A 88 -1.70 14.29 -14.57
N ARG A 89 -3.03 14.10 -14.68
CA ARG A 89 -3.90 13.77 -13.54
C ARG A 89 -4.49 12.36 -13.54
N SER A 90 -4.28 11.59 -14.61
CA SER A 90 -4.78 10.22 -14.70
C SER A 90 -3.73 9.27 -15.25
N PHE A 91 -3.88 7.99 -14.92
CA PHE A 91 -3.00 6.95 -15.45
C PHE A 91 -3.13 6.80 -16.97
N ASP A 92 -4.34 6.93 -17.50
CA ASP A 92 -4.57 6.86 -18.96
C ASP A 92 -3.81 7.96 -19.70
N ALA A 93 -3.81 9.19 -19.17
CA ALA A 93 -3.04 10.28 -19.75
C ALA A 93 -1.53 10.06 -19.62
N LEU A 94 -1.06 9.47 -18.50
CA LEU A 94 0.34 9.11 -18.32
C LEU A 94 0.77 8.02 -19.31
N MET A 95 -0.04 6.98 -19.47
CA MET A 95 0.17 5.88 -20.39
C MET A 95 0.16 6.35 -21.84
N ALA A 96 -0.82 7.16 -22.24
CA ALA A 96 -0.93 7.66 -23.62
C ALA A 96 0.27 8.54 -24.03
N LYS A 97 0.84 9.32 -23.11
CA LYS A 97 1.96 10.22 -23.40
C LYS A 97 3.34 9.58 -23.23
N HIS A 98 3.49 8.69 -22.24
CA HIS A 98 4.81 8.25 -21.77
C HIS A 98 4.92 6.74 -21.52
N GLY A 99 3.88 5.95 -21.82
CA GLY A 99 3.87 4.51 -21.57
C GLY A 99 3.31 3.70 -22.74
N ARG A 100 3.10 2.41 -22.47
CA ARG A 100 2.50 1.44 -23.41
C ARG A 100 1.87 0.27 -22.64
N GLY A 101 0.88 -0.41 -23.22
CA GLY A 101 0.15 -1.52 -22.58
C GLY A 101 -0.93 -1.06 -21.61
N HIS A 102 -1.27 -1.87 -20.61
CA HIS A 102 -2.29 -1.54 -19.60
C HIS A 102 -1.76 -1.43 -18.16
N GLY A 103 -0.44 -1.57 -17.98
CA GLY A 103 0.24 -1.45 -16.70
C GLY A 103 0.19 -2.71 -15.84
N CYS A 104 1.09 -2.81 -14.87
CA CYS A 104 1.26 -3.99 -14.02
C CYS A 104 1.31 -3.65 -12.52
N GLU A 105 1.59 -4.65 -11.69
CA GLU A 105 1.76 -4.54 -10.23
C GLU A 105 2.87 -3.58 -9.80
N VAL A 106 3.76 -3.21 -10.72
CA VAL A 106 4.87 -2.27 -10.45
C VAL A 106 4.46 -0.83 -10.76
N CYS A 107 4.01 -0.55 -11.98
CA CYS A 107 3.78 0.82 -12.43
C CYS A 107 2.43 1.40 -11.97
N LYS A 108 1.38 0.58 -11.79
CA LYS A 108 0.08 1.10 -11.34
C LYS A 108 0.15 1.69 -9.93
N PRO A 109 0.63 0.98 -8.88
CA PRO A 109 0.76 1.57 -7.55
C PRO A 109 1.80 2.70 -7.51
N LEU A 110 2.82 2.65 -8.37
CA LEU A 110 3.78 3.74 -8.50
C LEU A 110 3.11 5.02 -9.02
N ALA A 111 2.35 4.92 -10.11
CA ALA A 111 1.63 6.04 -10.69
C ALA A 111 0.59 6.60 -9.71
N ALA A 112 -0.15 5.73 -9.00
CA ALA A 112 -1.02 6.13 -7.90
C ALA A 112 -0.29 6.97 -6.84
N SER A 113 0.88 6.50 -6.40
CA SER A 113 1.70 7.21 -5.42
C SER A 113 2.18 8.57 -5.95
N ILE A 114 2.63 8.66 -7.19
CA ILE A 114 3.06 9.92 -7.81
C ILE A 114 1.88 10.89 -7.92
N LEU A 115 0.76 10.46 -8.51
CA LEU A 115 -0.45 11.28 -8.67
C LEU A 115 -0.98 11.80 -7.33
N ALA A 116 -1.05 10.93 -6.32
CA ALA A 116 -1.50 11.35 -4.98
C ALA A 116 -0.52 12.32 -4.32
N SER A 117 0.79 12.16 -4.53
CA SER A 117 1.80 13.10 -3.99
C SER A 117 1.79 14.45 -4.72
N CYS A 118 1.38 14.48 -6.00
CA CYS A 118 1.32 15.72 -6.79
C CYS A 118 0.01 16.48 -6.58
N TRP A 119 -1.11 15.76 -6.52
CA TRP A 119 -2.46 16.34 -6.66
C TRP A 119 -3.39 16.04 -5.49
N ASN A 120 -3.07 15.02 -4.67
CA ASN A 120 -3.80 14.65 -3.44
C ASN A 120 -5.32 14.44 -3.64
N GLU A 121 -5.73 13.94 -4.80
CA GLU A 121 -7.11 13.58 -5.10
C GLU A 121 -7.51 12.29 -4.34
N HIS A 122 -8.82 12.09 -4.13
CA HIS A 122 -9.31 10.93 -3.37
C HIS A 122 -9.02 9.62 -4.13
N LEU A 123 -8.50 8.62 -3.42
CA LEU A 123 -7.99 7.39 -4.03
C LEU A 123 -9.09 6.52 -4.67
N LEU A 124 -10.36 6.71 -4.28
CA LEU A 124 -11.50 5.97 -4.84
C LEU A 124 -12.18 6.70 -6.00
N GLU A 125 -11.64 7.83 -6.47
CA GLU A 125 -12.12 8.40 -7.73
C GLU A 125 -11.89 7.39 -8.88
N PRO A 126 -12.78 7.33 -9.88
CA PRO A 126 -12.73 6.31 -10.94
C PRO A 126 -11.37 6.21 -11.66
N GLN A 127 -10.67 7.33 -11.84
CA GLN A 127 -9.36 7.38 -12.49
C GLN A 127 -8.18 6.87 -11.62
N HIS A 128 -8.37 6.80 -10.30
CA HIS A 128 -7.33 6.41 -9.35
C HIS A 128 -7.56 5.00 -8.77
N LEU A 129 -8.82 4.59 -8.64
CA LEU A 129 -9.21 3.31 -8.05
C LEU A 129 -8.50 2.10 -8.69
N PRO A 130 -8.42 1.96 -10.03
CA PRO A 130 -7.77 0.81 -10.67
C PRO A 130 -6.27 0.69 -10.42
N LEU A 131 -5.65 1.72 -9.84
CA LEU A 131 -4.22 1.79 -9.55
C LEU A 131 -3.89 1.34 -8.13
N GLN A 132 -4.90 1.30 -7.24
CA GLN A 132 -4.70 1.05 -5.83
C GLN A 132 -4.47 -0.43 -5.58
N ASP A 133 -3.39 -0.75 -4.87
CA ASP A 133 -3.24 -2.07 -4.28
C ASP A 133 -4.31 -2.28 -3.20
N THR A 134 -4.57 -3.54 -2.84
CA THR A 134 -5.66 -3.95 -1.93
C THR A 134 -5.73 -3.10 -0.66
N ASN A 135 -4.60 -2.78 -0.04
CA ASN A 135 -4.57 -2.00 1.20
C ASN A 135 -5.07 -0.56 1.04
N ASP A 136 -4.64 0.11 -0.04
CA ASP A 136 -5.05 1.48 -0.35
C ASP A 136 -6.48 1.52 -0.91
N ARG A 137 -6.90 0.48 -1.64
CA ARG A 137 -8.26 0.32 -2.16
C ARG A 137 -9.33 0.25 -1.07
N PHE A 138 -9.01 -0.35 0.07
CA PHE A 138 -9.96 -0.53 1.18
C PHE A 138 -9.62 0.29 2.42
N PHE A 139 -8.64 1.19 2.32
CA PHE A 139 -8.16 2.02 3.42
C PHE A 139 -7.90 1.24 4.72
N ALA A 140 -7.34 0.03 4.58
CA ALA A 140 -7.11 -0.90 5.68
C ALA A 140 -6.07 -1.97 5.31
N ASN A 141 -5.27 -2.47 6.26
CA ASN A 141 -4.36 -3.58 5.96
C ASN A 141 -5.11 -4.90 5.93
N ILE A 142 -5.00 -5.63 4.82
CA ILE A 142 -5.48 -6.99 4.71
C ILE A 142 -4.65 -7.95 5.61
N GLN A 143 -5.32 -8.90 6.23
CA GLN A 143 -4.75 -9.97 7.05
C GLN A 143 -4.74 -11.29 6.28
N LYS A 144 -4.02 -12.30 6.78
CA LYS A 144 -3.86 -13.60 6.11
C LYS A 144 -5.16 -14.36 5.84
N ASP A 145 -6.18 -14.12 6.66
CA ASP A 145 -7.53 -14.71 6.54
C ASP A 145 -8.47 -13.85 5.68
N GLY A 146 -7.98 -12.77 5.08
CA GLY A 146 -8.77 -11.84 4.28
C GLY A 146 -9.55 -10.80 5.08
N THR A 147 -9.40 -10.75 6.40
CA THR A 147 -9.94 -9.67 7.23
C THR A 147 -9.06 -8.42 7.21
N TYR A 148 -9.47 -7.35 7.89
CA TYR A 148 -8.82 -6.05 7.86
C TYR A 148 -8.49 -5.52 9.25
N SER A 149 -7.46 -4.69 9.32
CA SER A 149 -7.14 -3.86 10.48
C SER A 149 -7.81 -2.49 10.38
N VAL A 150 -8.40 -2.01 11.46
CA VAL A 150 -8.90 -0.65 11.65
C VAL A 150 -8.02 0.05 12.67
N VAL A 151 -7.47 1.21 12.28
CA VAL A 151 -6.55 1.98 13.13
C VAL A 151 -6.93 3.45 13.03
N PRO A 152 -7.69 4.01 13.99
CA PRO A 152 -8.00 5.43 14.02
C PRO A 152 -6.74 6.26 14.25
N ARG A 153 -6.76 7.49 13.74
CA ARG A 153 -5.70 8.48 14.00
C ARG A 153 -5.82 8.96 15.45
N VAL A 154 -4.68 9.01 16.15
CA VAL A 154 -4.57 9.50 17.53
C VAL A 154 -3.35 10.42 17.57
N PRO A 155 -3.51 11.71 17.20
CA PRO A 155 -2.38 12.64 17.12
C PRO A 155 -1.57 12.67 18.41
N ALA A 156 -0.25 12.56 18.28
CA ALA A 156 0.69 12.54 19.42
C ALA A 156 0.45 11.42 20.47
N GLY A 157 -0.46 10.47 20.19
CA GLY A 157 -0.92 9.47 21.15
C GLY A 157 -1.93 10.00 22.18
N GLU A 158 -2.48 11.19 21.97
CA GLU A 158 -3.43 11.82 22.89
C GLU A 158 -4.87 11.39 22.58
N ILE A 159 -5.53 10.76 23.55
CA ILE A 159 -6.88 10.23 23.43
C ILE A 159 -7.72 10.62 24.64
N THR A 160 -8.94 11.10 24.40
CA THR A 160 -9.88 11.43 25.49
C THR A 160 -10.44 10.15 26.13
N PRO A 161 -10.88 10.19 27.40
CA PRO A 161 -11.54 9.05 28.02
C PRO A 161 -12.75 8.55 27.22
N GLN A 162 -13.56 9.47 26.68
CA GLN A 162 -14.71 9.14 25.83
C GLN A 162 -14.28 8.47 24.52
N GLY A 163 -13.23 8.97 23.86
CA GLY A 163 -12.68 8.34 22.66
C GLY A 163 -12.16 6.93 22.94
N LEU A 164 -11.50 6.72 24.08
CA LEU A 164 -11.03 5.40 24.50
C LEU A 164 -12.19 4.43 24.77
N ILE A 165 -13.26 4.90 25.42
CA ILE A 165 -14.49 4.14 25.62
C ILE A 165 -15.12 3.77 24.28
N ALA A 166 -15.21 4.72 23.33
CA ALA A 166 -15.78 4.49 22.01
C ALA A 166 -15.01 3.40 21.24
N ILE A 167 -13.68 3.46 21.22
CA ILE A 167 -12.83 2.40 20.63
C ILE A 167 -13.11 1.05 21.30
N GLY A 168 -13.21 1.02 22.63
CA GLY A 168 -13.50 -0.21 23.37
C GLY A 168 -14.86 -0.82 23.03
N GLN A 169 -15.91 0.01 22.94
CA GLN A 169 -17.26 -0.41 22.59
C GLN A 169 -17.35 -0.91 21.15
N ILE A 170 -16.72 -0.21 20.20
CA ILE A 170 -16.65 -0.63 18.79
C ILE A 170 -15.90 -1.96 18.68
N ALA A 171 -14.72 -2.07 19.30
CA ALA A 171 -13.95 -3.31 19.31
C ALA A 171 -14.78 -4.47 19.90
N GLN A 172 -15.50 -4.25 20.99
CA GLN A 172 -16.36 -5.27 21.60
C GLN A 172 -17.51 -5.69 20.66
N ARG A 173 -18.22 -4.72 20.06
CA ARG A 173 -19.38 -4.96 19.16
C ARG A 173 -19.01 -5.83 17.97
N TYR A 174 -17.88 -5.52 17.32
CA TYR A 174 -17.40 -6.28 16.17
C TYR A 174 -16.42 -7.40 16.55
N GLN A 175 -16.21 -7.61 17.85
CA GLN A 175 -15.30 -8.57 18.47
C GLN A 175 -13.83 -8.44 18.00
N LEU A 176 -13.38 -7.25 17.65
CA LEU A 176 -12.04 -6.99 17.09
C LEU A 176 -10.93 -7.30 18.11
N TYR A 177 -9.84 -7.92 17.65
CA TYR A 177 -8.62 -8.04 18.46
C TYR A 177 -7.97 -6.66 18.62
N THR A 178 -7.61 -6.27 19.84
CA THR A 178 -7.06 -4.96 20.17
C THR A 178 -5.61 -5.03 20.64
N LYS A 179 -4.79 -4.08 20.20
CA LYS A 179 -3.39 -3.98 20.61
C LYS A 179 -2.87 -2.55 20.58
N ILE A 180 -2.19 -2.13 21.65
CA ILE A 180 -1.44 -0.86 21.67
C ILE A 180 -0.19 -1.00 20.80
N THR A 181 0.07 0.00 19.97
CA THR A 181 1.21 0.04 19.05
C THR A 181 2.35 0.89 19.57
N GLY A 182 3.56 0.64 19.06
CA GLY A 182 4.72 1.51 19.32
C GLY A 182 4.59 2.93 18.75
N GLY A 183 3.56 3.22 17.97
CA GLY A 183 3.22 4.57 17.49
C GLY A 183 2.16 5.28 18.34
N GLN A 184 1.90 4.79 19.57
CA GLN A 184 0.92 5.36 20.51
C GLN A 184 -0.53 5.34 19.99
N ARG A 185 -0.92 4.26 19.33
CA ARG A 185 -2.30 4.05 18.82
C ARG A 185 -2.85 2.70 19.24
N VAL A 186 -4.16 2.53 19.10
CA VAL A 186 -4.85 1.26 19.26
C VAL A 186 -5.13 0.66 17.88
N ASP A 187 -4.54 -0.49 17.58
CA ASP A 187 -4.91 -1.28 16.41
C ASP A 187 -6.06 -2.22 16.76
N MET A 188 -7.06 -2.30 15.88
CA MET A 188 -8.17 -3.24 15.94
C MET A 188 -8.13 -4.18 14.73
N PHE A 189 -8.16 -5.50 14.92
CA PHE A 189 -7.99 -6.48 13.84
C PHE A 189 -9.19 -7.41 13.72
N GLY A 190 -9.40 -7.91 12.50
CA GLY A 190 -10.41 -8.91 12.20
C GLY A 190 -11.74 -8.34 11.71
N ALA A 191 -11.76 -7.10 11.22
CA ALA A 191 -12.93 -6.53 10.57
C ALA A 191 -13.12 -7.20 9.20
N ARG A 192 -14.35 -7.63 8.88
CA ARG A 192 -14.67 -8.05 7.51
C ARG A 192 -14.85 -6.82 6.61
N LEU A 193 -14.76 -7.02 5.30
CA LEU A 193 -14.78 -5.92 4.32
C LEU A 193 -16.04 -5.06 4.48
N GLU A 194 -17.19 -5.71 4.57
CA GLU A 194 -18.52 -5.08 4.68
C GLU A 194 -18.78 -4.42 6.02
N GLN A 195 -17.98 -4.72 7.04
CA GLN A 195 -18.07 -4.07 8.35
C GLN A 195 -17.30 -2.75 8.39
N LEU A 196 -16.36 -2.52 7.48
CA LEU A 196 -15.50 -1.34 7.53
C LEU A 196 -16.31 -0.03 7.53
N PRO A 197 -17.31 0.18 6.64
CA PRO A 197 -18.10 1.42 6.68
C PRO A 197 -18.81 1.66 8.01
N GLU A 198 -19.45 0.64 8.60
CA GLU A 198 -20.19 0.80 9.86
C GLU A 198 -19.25 1.06 11.04
N ILE A 199 -18.07 0.43 11.05
CA ILE A 199 -17.02 0.67 12.05
C ILE A 199 -16.50 2.12 11.93
N TRP A 200 -16.19 2.57 10.72
CA TRP A 200 -15.65 3.90 10.50
C TRP A 200 -16.68 5.01 10.71
N GLN A 201 -17.95 4.76 10.41
CA GLN A 201 -19.04 5.68 10.77
C GLN A 201 -19.04 5.98 12.27
N GLN A 202 -19.00 4.93 13.12
CA GLN A 202 -18.97 5.08 14.58
C GLN A 202 -17.68 5.76 15.08
N LEU A 203 -16.53 5.48 14.45
CA LEU A 203 -15.26 6.14 14.77
C LEU A 203 -15.30 7.64 14.43
N VAL A 204 -15.83 8.00 13.26
CA VAL A 204 -15.98 9.40 12.83
C VAL A 204 -16.93 10.15 13.74
N GLU A 205 -18.07 9.55 14.12
CA GLU A 205 -19.00 10.10 15.11
C GLU A 205 -18.34 10.33 16.48
N ALA A 206 -17.39 9.47 16.86
CA ALA A 206 -16.57 9.63 18.05
C ALA A 206 -15.40 10.63 17.89
N GLY A 207 -15.28 11.30 16.74
CA GLY A 207 -14.28 12.33 16.46
C GLY A 207 -12.96 11.83 15.89
N PHE A 208 -12.87 10.55 15.48
CA PHE A 208 -11.65 10.00 14.88
C PHE A 208 -11.57 10.19 13.37
N GLU A 209 -10.34 10.24 12.87
CA GLU A 209 -10.01 10.20 11.45
C GLU A 209 -9.29 8.90 11.08
N THR A 210 -9.16 8.66 9.78
CA THR A 210 -8.29 7.62 9.21
C THR A 210 -6.83 7.73 9.68
N GLY A 211 -6.33 6.68 10.32
CA GLY A 211 -4.94 6.61 10.79
C GLY A 211 -3.91 6.25 9.72
N HIS A 212 -4.33 6.03 8.47
CA HIS A 212 -3.47 5.68 7.33
C HIS A 212 -2.48 4.54 7.63
N ALA A 213 -2.84 3.60 8.50
CA ALA A 213 -1.96 2.49 8.90
C ALA A 213 -1.65 1.51 7.76
N TYR A 214 -2.26 1.69 6.59
CA TYR A 214 -2.15 0.85 5.42
C TYR A 214 -1.29 1.47 4.31
N GLY A 215 -1.35 2.79 4.13
CA GLY A 215 -0.74 3.48 3.00
C GLY A 215 0.77 3.74 3.10
N LYS A 216 1.39 4.11 1.97
CA LYS A 216 2.72 4.74 1.96
C LYS A 216 2.54 6.25 2.14
N SER A 217 2.44 6.65 3.41
CA SER A 217 2.09 8.00 3.83
C SER A 217 2.71 8.33 5.20
N LEU A 218 2.46 9.54 5.73
CA LEU A 218 2.66 9.80 7.15
C LEU A 218 1.77 8.87 7.98
N ARG A 219 2.41 8.05 8.82
CA ARG A 219 1.73 7.10 9.72
C ARG A 219 1.36 7.73 11.06
N THR A 220 2.35 8.26 11.76
CA THR A 220 2.20 8.73 13.16
C THR A 220 3.28 9.75 13.47
N VAL A 221 2.97 10.68 14.37
CA VAL A 221 3.96 11.50 15.07
C VAL A 221 3.95 11.10 16.54
N LYS A 222 4.97 10.33 16.97
CA LYS A 222 5.08 9.87 18.36
C LYS A 222 5.54 11.03 19.25
N SER A 223 4.97 11.19 20.43
CA SER A 223 5.39 12.23 21.38
C SER A 223 5.74 11.66 22.75
N CYS A 224 6.49 12.40 23.57
CA CYS A 224 6.38 12.24 25.01
C CYS A 224 5.46 13.33 25.59
N VAL A 225 5.11 13.21 26.87
CA VAL A 225 4.17 14.13 27.53
C VAL A 225 4.69 15.56 27.74
N GLY A 226 5.90 15.87 27.25
CA GLY A 226 6.45 17.23 27.20
C GLY A 226 6.58 17.94 28.55
N SER A 227 6.77 19.25 28.51
CA SER A 227 6.75 20.15 29.68
C SER A 227 5.38 20.24 30.35
N SER A 228 4.31 19.80 29.67
CA SER A 228 2.94 19.77 30.20
C SER A 228 2.80 18.85 31.42
N TRP A 229 3.56 17.75 31.48
CA TRP A 229 3.48 16.78 32.58
C TRP A 229 4.83 16.28 33.10
N CYS A 230 5.85 16.19 32.25
CA CYS A 230 7.14 15.63 32.66
C CYS A 230 7.98 16.71 33.33
N ARG A 231 8.48 16.45 34.55
CA ARG A 231 9.41 17.33 35.26
C ARG A 231 10.75 17.63 34.54
N TYR A 232 11.05 16.86 33.49
CA TYR A 232 12.23 17.03 32.64
C TYR A 232 11.90 17.66 31.28
N GLY A 233 10.62 17.87 30.98
CA GLY A 233 10.20 18.47 29.73
C GLY A 233 10.68 19.91 29.64
N VAL A 234 11.46 20.20 28.59
CA VAL A 234 11.98 21.53 28.28
C VAL A 234 10.94 22.31 27.48
N GLN A 235 10.27 21.66 26.53
CA GLN A 235 9.22 22.25 25.71
C GLN A 235 8.01 21.32 25.55
N ASP A 236 6.92 21.88 25.04
CA ASP A 236 5.68 21.15 24.75
C ASP A 236 5.83 20.30 23.49
N SER A 237 6.37 19.10 23.66
CA SER A 237 6.47 18.13 22.56
C SER A 237 5.14 17.55 22.12
N THR A 238 4.12 17.56 22.99
CA THR A 238 2.81 17.00 22.65
C THR A 238 2.11 17.94 21.69
N GLY A 239 2.02 19.24 22.02
CA GLY A 239 1.44 20.25 21.13
C GLY A 239 2.10 20.28 19.75
N LEU A 240 3.45 20.32 19.69
CA LEU A 240 4.16 20.28 18.42
C LEU A 240 3.93 18.97 17.64
N ALA A 241 3.87 17.82 18.31
CA ALA A 241 3.57 16.56 17.64
C ALA A 241 2.16 16.54 17.01
N ILE A 242 1.16 17.12 17.69
CA ILE A 242 -0.20 17.27 17.15
C ILE A 242 -0.20 18.17 15.93
N GLU A 243 0.51 19.30 15.98
CA GLU A 243 0.64 20.23 14.85
C GLU A 243 1.25 19.54 13.62
N LEU A 244 2.39 18.87 13.80
CA LEU A 244 3.05 18.14 12.70
C LEU A 244 2.15 17.00 12.18
N GLU A 245 1.46 16.26 13.05
CA GLU A 245 0.58 15.18 12.60
C GLU A 245 -0.60 15.70 11.79
N ASN A 246 -1.21 16.81 12.21
CA ASN A 246 -2.31 17.44 11.50
C ASN A 246 -1.89 18.16 10.23
N ARG A 247 -0.66 18.69 10.16
CA ARG A 247 -0.12 19.28 8.93
C ARG A 247 0.11 18.23 7.86
N TYR A 248 0.77 17.13 8.20
CA TYR A 248 1.22 16.16 7.20
C TYR A 248 0.32 14.92 7.06
N LYS A 249 -0.84 14.86 7.73
CA LYS A 249 -1.83 13.79 7.49
C LYS A 249 -2.28 13.82 6.02
N GLY A 250 -2.47 12.64 5.44
CA GLY A 250 -2.79 12.49 4.02
C GLY A 250 -1.59 12.52 3.07
N LEU A 251 -0.43 13.06 3.47
CA LEU A 251 0.76 13.10 2.61
C LEU A 251 1.17 11.70 2.16
N ARG A 252 1.02 11.44 0.85
CA ARG A 252 1.53 10.23 0.19
C ARG A 252 2.99 10.41 -0.20
N SER A 253 3.74 9.32 -0.18
CA SER A 253 5.19 9.35 -0.35
C SER A 253 5.73 8.03 -0.90
N PRO A 254 6.95 8.00 -1.48
CA PRO A 254 7.53 6.78 -2.03
C PRO A 254 7.52 5.60 -1.06
N HIS A 255 7.68 5.87 0.24
CA HIS A 255 7.46 4.89 1.30
C HIS A 255 6.84 5.55 2.55
N LYS A 256 6.33 4.75 3.50
CA LYS A 256 5.79 5.21 4.79
C LYS A 256 6.77 6.12 5.54
N ILE A 257 6.26 7.20 6.11
CA ILE A 257 6.99 8.17 6.93
C ILE A 257 6.50 8.06 8.38
N LYS A 258 7.43 8.16 9.33
CA LYS A 258 7.15 8.31 10.76
C LYS A 258 7.89 9.53 11.28
N MET A 259 7.26 10.23 12.20
CA MET A 259 7.92 11.33 12.91
C MET A 259 7.84 11.10 14.42
N ALA A 260 8.64 11.85 15.17
CA ALA A 260 8.45 11.95 16.61
C ALA A 260 9.04 13.24 17.17
N VAL A 261 8.44 13.70 18.29
CA VAL A 261 8.84 14.90 19.01
C VAL A 261 9.13 14.53 20.47
N SER A 262 10.35 14.80 20.94
CA SER A 262 10.73 14.62 22.33
C SER A 262 10.92 15.97 23.01
N GLY A 263 10.28 16.16 24.16
CA GLY A 263 10.36 17.40 24.93
C GLY A 263 11.70 17.61 25.65
N CYS A 264 12.65 16.68 25.56
CA CYS A 264 14.02 16.82 26.06
C CYS A 264 14.94 15.71 25.49
N THR A 265 16.23 15.79 25.79
CA THR A 265 17.27 14.84 25.37
C THR A 265 17.14 13.43 25.94
N ARG A 266 16.23 13.18 26.89
CA ARG A 266 15.89 11.82 27.35
C ARG A 266 15.16 11.00 26.28
N GLU A 267 14.64 11.67 25.25
CA GLU A 267 14.28 11.05 23.99
C GLU A 267 13.19 9.96 24.10
N CYS A 268 12.25 10.08 25.06
CA CYS A 268 11.22 9.05 25.28
C CYS A 268 10.33 8.76 24.05
N ALA A 269 10.30 9.65 23.05
CA ALA A 269 9.58 9.46 21.81
C ALA A 269 10.36 8.67 20.73
N GLU A 270 11.62 8.31 20.97
CA GLU A 270 12.50 7.64 20.00
C GLU A 270 12.64 8.46 18.68
N ALA A 271 12.70 9.79 18.79
CA ALA A 271 12.89 10.75 17.69
C ALA A 271 14.04 10.42 16.73
N GLN A 272 15.19 10.00 17.24
CA GLN A 272 16.34 9.67 16.40
C GLN A 272 16.15 8.37 15.62
N SER A 273 15.08 7.60 15.85
CA SER A 273 14.77 6.39 15.08
C SER A 273 13.73 6.63 13.96
N LYS A 274 13.29 7.88 13.76
CA LYS A 274 12.21 8.23 12.83
C LYS A 274 12.73 8.92 11.58
N ASP A 275 11.91 8.93 10.54
CA ASP A 275 12.25 9.58 9.27
C ASP A 275 12.41 11.11 9.48
N VAL A 276 11.64 11.69 10.41
CA VAL A 276 11.81 13.05 10.96
C VAL A 276 11.75 12.98 12.50
N GLY A 277 12.84 13.35 13.18
CA GLY A 277 12.93 13.42 14.63
C GLY A 277 13.10 14.86 15.10
N VAL A 278 12.39 15.24 16.15
CA VAL A 278 12.48 16.57 16.75
C VAL A 278 12.77 16.43 18.24
N ILE A 279 13.78 17.13 18.74
CA ILE A 279 14.16 17.11 20.16
C ILE A 279 14.29 18.55 20.67
N ALA A 280 13.58 18.86 21.76
CA ALA A 280 13.62 20.18 22.37
C ALA A 280 15.00 20.50 22.96
N THR A 281 15.41 21.75 22.80
CA THR A 281 16.50 22.41 23.52
C THR A 281 15.93 23.59 24.32
N ASP A 282 16.77 24.24 25.13
CA ASP A 282 16.42 25.49 25.81
C ASP A 282 16.31 26.69 24.85
N LYS A 283 16.78 26.54 23.60
CA LYS A 283 16.82 27.60 22.58
C LYS A 283 15.84 27.38 21.41
N GLY A 284 15.27 26.17 21.29
CA GLY A 284 14.40 25.83 20.16
C GLY A 284 14.34 24.32 19.95
N TRP A 285 14.40 23.88 18.70
CA TRP A 285 14.26 22.49 18.31
C TRP A 285 15.45 22.00 17.50
N ASN A 286 16.02 20.87 17.91
CA ASN A 286 16.94 20.12 17.07
C ASN A 286 16.16 19.21 16.14
N LEU A 287 16.44 19.32 14.84
CA LEU A 287 15.86 18.51 13.79
C LEU A 287 16.83 17.40 13.41
N TYR A 288 16.35 16.16 13.43
CA TYR A 288 17.06 14.97 13.00
C TYR A 288 16.34 14.35 11.80
N LEU A 289 17.06 13.95 10.76
CA LEU A 289 16.46 13.43 9.52
C LEU A 289 16.98 12.05 9.14
N CYS A 290 16.17 11.32 8.36
CA CYS A 290 16.54 10.09 7.69
C CYS A 290 16.83 8.89 8.62
N GLY A 291 16.22 8.83 9.81
CA GLY A 291 16.24 7.64 10.66
C GLY A 291 15.20 6.60 10.25
N ASN A 292 15.39 5.35 10.68
CA ASN A 292 14.35 4.33 10.54
C ASN A 292 14.51 3.17 11.54
N GLY A 293 13.38 2.61 11.95
CA GLY A 293 13.31 1.21 12.39
C GLY A 293 13.18 0.23 11.20
N GLY A 294 13.20 -1.08 11.48
CA GLY A 294 13.02 -2.14 10.48
C GLY A 294 14.15 -3.16 10.53
N MET A 295 14.37 -3.89 9.43
CA MET A 295 15.41 -4.93 9.35
C MET A 295 16.83 -4.40 9.59
N LYS A 296 17.12 -3.19 9.08
CA LYS A 296 18.37 -2.47 9.33
C LYS A 296 18.01 -1.13 9.98
N PRO A 297 17.92 -1.07 11.33
CA PRO A 297 17.71 0.18 12.02
C PRO A 297 18.84 1.18 11.71
N ARG A 298 18.49 2.46 11.60
CA ARG A 298 19.42 3.57 11.36
C ARG A 298 18.99 4.75 12.23
N HIS A 299 19.92 5.34 12.96
CA HIS A 299 19.66 6.62 13.63
C HIS A 299 19.66 7.75 12.62
N ALA A 300 18.75 8.69 12.81
CA ALA A 300 18.67 9.94 12.09
C ALA A 300 19.88 10.82 12.43
N ASP A 301 20.33 11.62 11.48
CA ASP A 301 21.44 12.55 11.67
C ASP A 301 20.92 13.89 12.14
N LEU A 302 21.67 14.55 13.03
CA LEU A 302 21.39 15.94 13.41
C LEU A 302 21.53 16.83 12.16
N PHE A 303 20.39 17.37 11.71
CA PHE A 303 20.31 18.14 10.49
C PHE A 303 20.51 19.63 10.74
N ALA A 304 19.79 20.15 11.73
CA ALA A 304 19.85 21.54 12.18
C ALA A 304 19.51 21.63 13.68
N SER A 305 19.99 22.67 14.34
CA SER A 305 19.85 22.86 15.79
C SER A 305 19.16 24.18 16.13
N ASP A 306 18.54 24.24 17.31
CA ASP A 306 17.97 25.46 17.89
C ASP A 306 17.00 26.22 16.96
N LEU A 307 16.22 25.49 16.16
CA LEU A 307 15.24 26.08 15.25
C LEU A 307 14.02 26.58 16.03
N ASP A 308 13.49 27.74 15.64
CA ASP A 308 12.12 28.12 15.99
C ASP A 308 11.11 27.23 15.25
N SER A 309 9.86 27.17 15.74
CA SER A 309 8.83 26.28 15.18
C SER A 309 8.50 26.58 13.70
N ALA A 310 8.50 27.85 13.29
CA ALA A 310 8.16 28.21 11.91
C ALA A 310 9.27 27.77 10.95
N THR A 311 10.53 28.02 11.32
CA THR A 311 11.69 27.53 10.56
C THR A 311 11.74 26.01 10.53
N LEU A 312 11.46 25.33 11.65
CA LEU A 312 11.38 23.87 11.72
C LEU A 312 10.36 23.30 10.71
N VAL A 313 9.14 23.83 10.71
CA VAL A 313 8.08 23.37 9.79
C VAL A 313 8.49 23.60 8.34
N ARG A 314 9.00 24.78 8.00
CA ARG A 314 9.50 25.10 6.65
C ARG A 314 10.59 24.13 6.20
N THR A 315 11.54 23.82 7.07
CA THR A 315 12.61 22.84 6.77
C THR A 315 12.06 21.44 6.55
N ILE A 316 11.05 21.00 7.32
CA ILE A 316 10.41 19.70 7.14
C ILE A 316 9.62 19.66 5.82
N ASP A 317 8.86 20.71 5.48
CA ASP A 317 8.13 20.82 4.21
C ASP A 317 9.07 20.59 3.01
N ARG A 318 10.17 21.35 2.96
CA ARG A 318 11.20 21.26 1.92
C ARG A 318 11.83 19.87 1.86
N PHE A 319 12.23 19.32 3.01
CA PHE A 319 12.80 17.97 3.07
C PHE A 319 11.86 16.91 2.51
N LEU A 320 10.59 16.92 2.94
CA LEU A 320 9.61 15.92 2.53
C LEU A 320 9.30 16.01 1.04
N MET A 321 9.11 17.22 0.50
CA MET A 321 8.84 17.41 -0.93
C MET A 321 10.06 17.06 -1.78
N PHE A 322 11.27 17.42 -1.35
CA PHE A 322 12.49 17.03 -2.05
C PHE A 322 12.69 15.50 -2.06
N TYR A 323 12.47 14.82 -0.94
CA TYR A 323 12.45 13.36 -0.87
C TYR A 323 11.38 12.75 -1.79
N ILE A 324 10.16 13.26 -1.76
CA ILE A 324 9.05 12.78 -2.61
C ILE A 324 9.38 12.96 -4.09
N ARG A 325 10.04 14.05 -4.47
CA ARG A 325 10.43 14.37 -5.85
C ARG A 325 11.53 13.44 -6.35
N THR A 326 12.51 13.12 -5.51
CA THR A 326 13.78 12.52 -5.96
C THR A 326 13.97 11.05 -5.60
N ALA A 327 13.25 10.52 -4.61
CA ALA A 327 13.44 9.13 -4.17
C ALA A 327 12.91 8.11 -5.18
N ASP A 328 13.46 6.90 -5.13
CA ASP A 328 13.02 5.78 -5.94
C ASP A 328 11.79 5.07 -5.32
N ARG A 329 11.15 4.19 -6.08
CA ARG A 329 9.97 3.43 -5.69
C ARG A 329 10.23 2.62 -4.43
N LEU A 330 9.36 2.79 -3.42
CA LEU A 330 9.45 2.09 -2.14
C LEU A 330 10.76 2.34 -1.37
N GLN A 331 11.51 3.41 -1.70
CA GLN A 331 12.75 3.77 -1.01
C GLN A 331 12.45 4.51 0.30
N ARG A 332 13.07 4.10 1.41
CA ARG A 332 13.01 4.83 2.70
C ARG A 332 13.86 6.10 2.63
N THR A 333 13.55 7.11 3.43
CA THR A 333 14.35 8.35 3.54
C THR A 333 15.80 8.07 3.90
N SER A 334 16.04 7.10 4.79
CA SER A 334 17.39 6.64 5.14
C SER A 334 18.19 6.14 3.95
N THR A 335 17.66 5.17 3.22
CA THR A 335 18.30 4.59 2.03
C THR A 335 18.39 5.58 0.88
N TRP A 336 17.44 6.52 0.80
CA TRP A 336 17.49 7.62 -0.15
C TRP A 336 18.66 8.56 0.15
N MET A 337 18.82 9.00 1.39
CA MET A 337 19.92 9.87 1.79
C MET A 337 21.27 9.16 1.66
N ASP A 338 21.39 7.89 2.04
CA ASP A 338 22.62 7.10 1.87
C ASP A 338 23.05 6.98 0.38
N ASN A 339 22.09 7.07 -0.55
CA ASN A 339 22.31 6.99 -2.00
C ASN A 339 22.36 8.37 -2.68
N LEU A 340 22.09 9.45 -1.94
CA LEU A 340 22.09 10.81 -2.47
C LEU A 340 23.54 11.25 -2.65
N GLU A 341 23.92 11.68 -3.84
CA GLU A 341 25.26 12.21 -4.09
C GLU A 341 25.50 13.46 -3.23
N GLY A 342 26.65 13.50 -2.54
CA GLY A 342 26.94 14.52 -1.51
C GLY A 342 26.20 14.33 -0.18
N GLY A 343 25.30 13.35 -0.07
CA GLY A 343 24.67 12.90 1.16
C GLY A 343 23.98 14.02 1.95
N LEU A 344 24.21 14.03 3.26
CA LEU A 344 23.61 15.00 4.18
C LEU A 344 24.04 16.44 3.89
N ASP A 345 25.26 16.66 3.42
CA ASP A 345 25.77 18.01 3.14
C ASP A 345 25.08 18.62 1.92
N TYR A 346 24.91 17.84 0.86
CA TYR A 346 24.10 18.28 -0.29
C TYR A 346 22.64 18.52 0.13
N LEU A 347 22.08 17.65 0.97
CA LEU A 347 20.73 17.86 1.48
C LEU A 347 20.59 19.17 2.27
N ARG A 348 21.59 19.57 3.07
CA ARG A 348 21.62 20.87 3.75
C ARG A 348 21.64 22.02 2.77
N GLN A 349 22.48 21.96 1.74
CA GLN A 349 22.55 23.00 0.71
C GLN A 349 21.19 23.21 0.03
N VAL A 350 20.50 22.13 -0.34
CA VAL A 350 19.19 22.24 -1.00
C VAL A 350 18.10 22.73 -0.05
N VAL A 351 18.02 22.18 1.16
CA VAL A 351 16.87 22.41 2.05
C VAL A 351 17.03 23.69 2.89
N LEU A 352 18.23 23.96 3.41
CA LEU A 352 18.50 25.10 4.28
C LEU A 352 18.99 26.33 3.50
N GLU A 353 19.89 26.13 2.54
CA GLU A 353 20.52 27.23 1.78
C GLU A 353 19.81 27.53 0.46
N ASP A 354 18.82 26.71 0.08
CA ASP A 354 18.10 26.82 -1.19
C ASP A 354 19.02 26.91 -2.41
N SER A 355 20.08 26.08 -2.43
CA SER A 355 21.12 26.11 -3.48
C SER A 355 20.61 25.86 -4.90
N LEU A 356 19.40 25.30 -5.03
CA LEU A 356 18.72 25.05 -6.32
C LEU A 356 17.65 26.11 -6.66
N GLY A 357 17.33 27.03 -5.74
CA GLY A 357 16.28 28.04 -5.93
C GLY A 357 14.86 27.47 -6.06
N ILE A 358 14.57 26.36 -5.37
CA ILE A 358 13.29 25.64 -5.43
C ILE A 358 12.54 25.64 -4.09
N GLY A 359 13.07 26.29 -3.05
CA GLY A 359 12.49 26.30 -1.71
C GLY A 359 11.01 26.71 -1.69
N ASP A 360 10.68 27.82 -2.34
CA ASP A 360 9.30 28.33 -2.43
C ASP A 360 8.37 27.37 -3.19
N GLU A 361 8.88 26.69 -4.22
CA GLU A 361 8.12 25.68 -4.97
C GLU A 361 7.78 24.48 -4.08
N LEU A 362 8.76 23.96 -3.34
CA LEU A 362 8.58 22.84 -2.41
C LEU A 362 7.61 23.19 -1.28
N GLU A 363 7.68 24.41 -0.75
CA GLU A 363 6.75 24.90 0.28
C GLU A 363 5.33 25.04 -0.26
N SER A 364 5.16 25.61 -1.46
CA SER A 364 3.87 25.73 -2.12
C SER A 364 3.26 24.36 -2.44
N GLU A 365 4.08 23.38 -2.82
CA GLU A 365 3.66 22.00 -3.05
C GLU A 365 3.11 21.35 -1.78
N MET A 366 3.84 21.48 -0.67
CA MET A 366 3.37 20.97 0.61
C MET A 366 2.08 21.68 1.04
N GLN A 367 2.03 23.01 0.90
CA GLN A 367 0.85 23.76 1.29
C GLN A 367 -0.40 23.36 0.48
N ALA A 368 -0.24 23.02 -0.81
CA ALA A 368 -1.33 22.48 -1.63
C ALA A 368 -1.83 21.12 -1.11
N VAL A 369 -0.93 20.23 -0.68
CA VAL A 369 -1.30 18.95 -0.04
C VAL A 369 -2.04 19.19 1.28
N VAL A 370 -1.54 20.08 2.13
CA VAL A 370 -2.18 20.46 3.41
C VAL A 370 -3.60 20.99 3.15
N ALA A 371 -3.75 21.92 2.20
CA ALA A 371 -5.02 22.57 1.90
C ALA A 371 -6.06 21.65 1.25
N SER A 372 -5.62 20.58 0.57
CA SER A 372 -6.48 19.60 -0.11
C SER A 372 -6.82 18.38 0.75
N TYR A 373 -6.32 18.31 1.99
CA TYR A 373 -6.55 17.17 2.85
C TYR A 373 -8.05 16.89 3.06
N GLN A 374 -8.40 15.62 2.90
CA GLN A 374 -9.71 15.08 3.23
C GLN A 374 -9.53 13.72 3.91
N CYS A 375 -10.35 13.45 4.93
CA CYS A 375 -10.35 12.15 5.57
C CYS A 375 -10.98 11.12 4.64
N GLU A 376 -10.21 10.09 4.25
CA GLU A 376 -10.62 9.10 3.25
C GLU A 376 -11.94 8.42 3.61
N TRP A 377 -12.15 8.12 4.90
CA TRP A 377 -13.37 7.51 5.40
C TRP A 377 -14.55 8.47 5.46
N GLN A 378 -14.36 9.73 5.86
CA GLN A 378 -15.44 10.72 5.82
C GLN A 378 -15.94 10.93 4.39
N THR A 379 -15.02 11.11 3.43
CA THR A 379 -15.38 11.23 2.00
C THR A 379 -16.05 9.96 1.46
N THR A 380 -15.61 8.78 1.91
CA THR A 380 -16.22 7.50 1.49
C THR A 380 -17.63 7.35 2.04
N LEU A 381 -17.84 7.63 3.32
CA LEU A 381 -19.14 7.53 4.00
C LEU A 381 -20.17 8.52 3.42
N ALA A 382 -19.72 9.68 2.96
CA ALA A 382 -20.56 10.68 2.29
C ALA A 382 -21.02 10.28 0.87
N SER A 383 -20.51 9.19 0.30
CA SER A 383 -20.80 8.77 -1.08
C SER A 383 -21.37 7.35 -1.14
N PRO A 384 -22.67 7.19 -1.46
CA PRO A 384 -23.29 5.89 -1.68
C PRO A 384 -22.61 5.05 -2.77
N GLU A 385 -22.00 5.69 -3.76
CA GLU A 385 -21.26 5.04 -4.84
C GLU A 385 -19.96 4.41 -4.32
N LYS A 386 -19.15 5.17 -3.56
CA LYS A 386 -17.90 4.68 -2.97
C LYS A 386 -18.16 3.54 -1.98
N LEU A 387 -19.27 3.59 -1.25
CA LEU A 387 -19.70 2.53 -0.33
C LEU A 387 -19.95 1.18 -1.02
N ARG A 388 -20.32 1.16 -2.32
CA ARG A 388 -20.53 -0.11 -3.05
C ARG A 388 -19.28 -0.97 -3.13
N GLN A 389 -18.09 -0.37 -3.03
CA GLN A 389 -16.82 -1.09 -3.08
C GLN A 389 -16.56 -1.96 -1.85
N PHE A 390 -17.26 -1.70 -0.75
CA PHE A 390 -17.08 -2.41 0.52
C PHE A 390 -18.06 -3.57 0.69
N ARG A 391 -18.81 -3.95 -0.34
CA ARG A 391 -19.67 -5.14 -0.28
C ARG A 391 -18.83 -6.41 -0.31
N ALA A 392 -19.22 -7.40 0.50
CA ALA A 392 -18.61 -8.73 0.44
C ALA A 392 -18.91 -9.41 -0.89
N PHE A 393 -20.17 -9.37 -1.34
CA PHE A 393 -20.63 -9.91 -2.61
C PHE A 393 -21.58 -8.94 -3.31
N VAL A 394 -21.59 -8.97 -4.63
CA VAL A 394 -22.48 -8.12 -5.44
C VAL A 394 -23.95 -8.57 -5.37
N ASN A 395 -24.20 -9.86 -5.10
CA ASN A 395 -25.51 -10.51 -5.17
C ASN A 395 -25.92 -11.25 -3.88
N SER A 396 -25.26 -10.98 -2.75
CA SER A 396 -25.58 -11.60 -1.47
C SER A 396 -25.10 -10.76 -0.28
N ASP A 397 -25.91 -10.70 0.77
CA ASP A 397 -25.55 -10.09 2.06
C ASP A 397 -24.96 -11.12 3.04
N GLN A 398 -24.81 -12.38 2.64
CA GLN A 398 -24.21 -13.42 3.48
C GLN A 398 -22.70 -13.17 3.63
N PRO A 399 -22.17 -13.11 4.87
CA PRO A 399 -20.74 -12.96 5.12
C PRO A 399 -19.90 -14.10 4.52
N ASP A 400 -18.60 -13.85 4.36
CA ASP A 400 -17.65 -14.90 3.95
C ASP A 400 -17.50 -15.96 5.04
N GLU A 401 -17.87 -17.20 4.72
CA GLU A 401 -17.88 -18.33 5.66
C GLU A 401 -16.48 -18.90 5.93
N ALA A 402 -15.47 -18.52 5.14
CA ALA A 402 -14.11 -19.02 5.31
C ALA A 402 -13.35 -18.39 6.50
N VAL A 403 -13.87 -17.28 7.05
CA VAL A 403 -13.23 -16.58 8.17
C VAL A 403 -13.59 -17.28 9.49
N ALA A 404 -12.69 -18.15 9.97
CA ALA A 404 -12.82 -18.87 11.23
C ALA A 404 -12.01 -18.24 12.36
N TRP A 405 -12.55 -18.31 13.59
CA TRP A 405 -11.97 -17.68 14.78
C TRP A 405 -11.68 -18.70 15.88
N GLN A 406 -10.65 -18.43 16.69
CA GLN A 406 -10.39 -19.15 17.93
C GLN A 406 -10.05 -18.18 19.08
N PRO A 407 -10.42 -18.50 20.33
CA PRO A 407 -10.01 -17.71 21.48
C PRO A 407 -8.53 -17.93 21.82
N GLU A 408 -7.81 -16.86 22.13
CA GLU A 408 -6.44 -16.90 22.62
C GLU A 408 -6.15 -15.67 23.50
N ARG A 409 -5.60 -15.88 24.69
CA ARG A 409 -5.25 -14.80 25.66
C ARG A 409 -6.40 -13.82 25.92
N GLY A 410 -7.63 -14.32 26.04
CA GLY A 410 -8.82 -13.51 26.32
C GLY A 410 -9.32 -12.65 25.15
N GLN A 411 -8.77 -12.84 23.94
CA GLN A 411 -9.24 -12.19 22.71
C GLN A 411 -9.48 -13.24 21.61
N ARG A 412 -10.08 -12.85 20.49
CA ARG A 412 -10.14 -13.72 19.30
C ARG A 412 -8.90 -13.57 18.43
N ARG A 413 -8.52 -14.62 17.73
CA ARG A 413 -7.57 -14.59 16.61
C ARG A 413 -8.07 -15.46 15.46
N PRO A 414 -7.56 -15.29 14.23
CA PRO A 414 -7.85 -16.21 13.14
C PRO A 414 -7.50 -17.65 13.55
N ALA A 415 -8.39 -18.59 13.26
CA ALA A 415 -8.13 -20.00 13.49
C ALA A 415 -6.95 -20.45 12.62
N GLU A 416 -6.03 -21.23 13.18
CA GLU A 416 -5.02 -21.89 12.35
C GLU A 416 -5.72 -22.85 11.39
N ALA A 417 -5.46 -22.71 10.09
CA ALA A 417 -5.78 -23.74 9.13
C ALA A 417 -4.91 -24.96 9.44
N ARG A 418 -5.35 -25.82 10.36
CA ARG A 418 -4.69 -27.09 10.68
C ARG A 418 -4.84 -28.09 9.53
N GLY A 419 -4.33 -27.81 8.34
CA GLY A 419 -4.28 -28.80 7.25
C GLY A 419 -5.62 -29.45 6.88
N GLU A 420 -6.74 -29.00 7.45
CA GLU A 420 -8.06 -29.44 7.09
C GLU A 420 -8.32 -28.71 5.78
N VAL A 421 -8.13 -29.47 4.71
CA VAL A 421 -8.88 -29.30 3.49
C VAL A 421 -10.32 -29.08 3.96
N ILE A 422 -10.77 -27.82 4.00
CA ILE A 422 -12.19 -27.52 4.02
C ILE A 422 -12.67 -28.18 2.75
N THR A 423 -13.21 -29.38 2.92
CA THR A 423 -13.82 -30.13 1.85
C THR A 423 -15.00 -29.25 1.51
N LEU A 424 -14.92 -28.53 0.39
CA LEU A 424 -16.06 -27.80 -0.13
C LEU A 424 -17.20 -28.81 -0.07
N GLN A 425 -18.19 -28.59 0.80
CA GLN A 425 -19.42 -29.35 0.69
C GLN A 425 -19.83 -29.18 -0.78
N PRO A 426 -20.01 -30.27 -1.54
CA PRO A 426 -20.45 -30.14 -2.92
C PRO A 426 -21.69 -29.26 -2.88
N ALA A 427 -21.61 -28.11 -3.55
CA ALA A 427 -22.69 -27.15 -3.51
C ALA A 427 -23.97 -27.87 -3.93
N ARG A 428 -25.05 -27.64 -3.18
CA ARG A 428 -26.40 -28.06 -3.56
C ARG A 428 -26.80 -27.29 -4.82
N GLY A 429 -26.38 -27.77 -5.98
CA GLY A 429 -26.70 -27.13 -7.26
C GLY A 429 -25.59 -27.28 -8.27
N ASP A 430 -25.43 -28.48 -8.83
CA ASP A 430 -24.62 -28.69 -10.04
C ASP A 430 -25.46 -28.33 -11.29
N ALA A 431 -26.17 -27.20 -11.22
CA ALA A 431 -27.11 -26.76 -12.23
C ALA A 431 -26.33 -26.24 -13.44
N ALA A 432 -26.36 -27.00 -14.53
CA ALA A 432 -25.78 -26.63 -15.82
C ALA A 432 -26.63 -25.55 -16.51
N GLN A 433 -26.76 -24.38 -15.89
CA GLN A 433 -27.58 -23.27 -16.39
C GLN A 433 -26.87 -21.92 -16.21
N TRP A 434 -27.28 -20.94 -17.02
CA TRP A 434 -26.86 -19.56 -16.87
C TRP A 434 -27.64 -18.90 -15.73
N GLU A 435 -26.92 -18.28 -14.79
CA GLU A 435 -27.51 -17.54 -13.67
C GLU A 435 -27.25 -16.04 -13.85
N PRO A 436 -28.28 -15.17 -13.72
CA PRO A 436 -28.08 -13.73 -13.73
C PRO A 436 -27.46 -13.29 -12.40
N VAL A 437 -26.32 -12.60 -12.45
CA VAL A 437 -25.55 -12.25 -11.24
C VAL A 437 -25.76 -10.80 -10.81
N CYS A 438 -25.49 -9.84 -11.69
CA CYS A 438 -25.59 -8.40 -11.39
C CYS A 438 -25.67 -7.56 -12.68
N ALA A 439 -25.87 -6.25 -12.54
CA ALA A 439 -25.68 -5.33 -13.67
C ALA A 439 -24.17 -5.14 -13.95
N LEU A 440 -23.80 -4.86 -15.19
CA LEU A 440 -22.40 -4.61 -15.56
C LEU A 440 -21.81 -3.43 -14.77
N SER A 441 -22.62 -2.40 -14.51
CA SER A 441 -22.25 -1.23 -13.70
C SER A 441 -21.98 -1.54 -12.23
N ASP A 442 -22.36 -2.73 -11.74
CA ASP A 442 -22.05 -3.15 -10.36
C ASP A 442 -20.63 -3.71 -10.23
N ILE A 443 -19.95 -4.00 -11.35
CA ILE A 443 -18.54 -4.41 -11.37
C ILE A 443 -17.69 -3.18 -11.71
N PRO A 444 -16.84 -2.68 -10.80
CA PRO A 444 -16.04 -1.51 -11.08
C PRO A 444 -15.11 -1.75 -12.27
N ALA A 445 -15.05 -0.78 -13.18
CA ALA A 445 -14.19 -0.83 -14.35
C ALA A 445 -12.71 -1.03 -13.95
N HIS A 446 -12.01 -1.89 -14.69
CA HIS A 446 -10.61 -2.26 -14.43
C HIS A 446 -10.36 -2.80 -13.03
N SER A 447 -11.38 -3.41 -12.43
CA SER A 447 -11.32 -3.97 -11.08
C SER A 447 -12.19 -5.22 -10.96
N GLY A 448 -12.30 -5.75 -9.74
CA GLY A 448 -13.12 -6.91 -9.45
C GLY A 448 -14.06 -6.75 -8.25
N ILE A 449 -15.06 -7.63 -8.20
CA ILE A 449 -16.04 -7.78 -7.12
C ILE A 449 -16.38 -9.27 -6.96
N ALA A 450 -16.63 -9.73 -5.74
CA ALA A 450 -17.03 -11.12 -5.53
C ALA A 450 -18.53 -11.31 -5.75
N ALA A 451 -18.92 -12.51 -6.15
CA ALA A 451 -20.29 -12.94 -6.35
C ALA A 451 -20.47 -14.38 -5.83
N ARG A 452 -21.71 -14.78 -5.60
CA ARG A 452 -22.07 -16.17 -5.34
C ARG A 452 -22.78 -16.75 -6.56
N VAL A 453 -22.28 -17.88 -7.06
CA VAL A 453 -22.84 -18.59 -8.23
C VAL A 453 -22.92 -20.07 -7.88
N ALA A 454 -24.10 -20.68 -7.99
CA ALA A 454 -24.31 -22.08 -7.62
C ALA A 454 -23.69 -22.48 -6.26
N GLY A 455 -23.78 -21.60 -5.24
CA GLY A 455 -23.22 -21.82 -3.91
C GLY A 455 -21.70 -21.69 -3.78
N ARG A 456 -20.99 -21.25 -4.84
CA ARG A 456 -19.55 -20.99 -4.85
C ARG A 456 -19.25 -19.50 -4.89
N GLN A 457 -18.11 -19.09 -4.32
CA GLN A 457 -17.63 -17.71 -4.41
C GLN A 457 -16.79 -17.51 -5.68
N VAL A 458 -17.22 -16.59 -6.53
CA VAL A 458 -16.60 -16.26 -7.82
C VAL A 458 -16.11 -14.82 -7.77
N ALA A 459 -14.89 -14.57 -8.22
CA ALA A 459 -14.34 -13.25 -8.45
C ALA A 459 -14.68 -12.81 -9.89
N LEU A 460 -15.47 -11.76 -10.02
CA LEU A 460 -15.78 -11.12 -11.29
C LEU A 460 -14.81 -9.97 -11.54
N PHE A 461 -14.31 -9.86 -12.76
CA PHE A 461 -13.42 -8.77 -13.19
C PHE A 461 -13.94 -8.14 -14.47
N HIS A 462 -14.00 -6.82 -14.53
CA HIS A 462 -14.47 -6.08 -15.70
C HIS A 462 -13.33 -5.30 -16.34
N LEU A 463 -13.02 -5.63 -17.60
CA LEU A 463 -12.11 -4.88 -18.46
C LEU A 463 -12.94 -4.24 -19.59
N PRO A 464 -13.25 -2.92 -19.51
CA PRO A 464 -13.97 -2.22 -20.56
C PRO A 464 -13.38 -2.46 -21.95
N GLY A 465 -14.24 -2.73 -22.93
CA GLY A 465 -13.85 -3.05 -24.31
C GLY A 465 -13.30 -4.47 -24.52
N VAL A 466 -12.98 -5.21 -23.45
CA VAL A 466 -12.49 -6.60 -23.52
C VAL A 466 -13.60 -7.57 -23.08
N GLY A 467 -14.15 -7.38 -21.88
CA GLY A 467 -15.22 -8.21 -21.35
C GLY A 467 -15.19 -8.40 -19.84
N VAL A 468 -15.99 -9.36 -19.37
CA VAL A 468 -16.07 -9.76 -17.96
C VAL A 468 -15.51 -11.17 -17.81
N TYR A 469 -14.64 -11.35 -16.82
CA TYR A 469 -14.03 -12.62 -16.48
C TYR A 469 -14.50 -13.10 -15.10
N ALA A 470 -14.61 -14.42 -14.94
CA ALA A 470 -15.01 -15.05 -13.69
C ALA A 470 -14.01 -16.13 -13.28
N LEU A 471 -13.41 -15.97 -12.11
CA LEU A 471 -12.40 -16.89 -11.55
C LEU A 471 -12.81 -17.30 -10.13
N ALA A 472 -12.19 -18.34 -9.59
CA ALA A 472 -12.42 -18.74 -8.19
C ALA A 472 -11.99 -17.60 -7.26
N ASN A 473 -12.83 -17.21 -6.29
CA ASN A 473 -12.49 -16.11 -5.38
C ASN A 473 -11.42 -16.49 -4.33
N ARG A 474 -11.20 -17.79 -4.12
CA ARG A 474 -10.19 -18.30 -3.17
C ARG A 474 -8.78 -18.03 -3.70
N GLU A 475 -7.95 -17.34 -2.92
CA GLU A 475 -6.56 -17.11 -3.27
C GLU A 475 -5.73 -18.39 -3.02
N PRO A 476 -4.98 -18.90 -4.02
CA PRO A 476 -4.18 -20.10 -3.86
C PRO A 476 -3.14 -19.97 -2.75
N GLY A 477 -2.84 -21.08 -2.08
CA GLY A 477 -1.94 -21.09 -0.92
C GLY A 477 -2.56 -20.52 0.37
N SER A 478 -3.83 -20.10 0.35
CA SER A 478 -4.58 -19.64 1.53
C SER A 478 -5.97 -20.28 1.66
N SER A 479 -6.64 -19.99 2.78
CA SER A 479 -8.08 -20.23 2.96
C SER A 479 -8.92 -18.98 2.66
N ALA A 480 -8.31 -17.86 2.26
CA ALA A 480 -9.00 -16.58 2.14
C ALA A 480 -9.67 -16.41 0.75
N ASN A 481 -10.92 -15.93 0.74
CA ASN A 481 -11.66 -15.63 -0.49
C ASN A 481 -11.52 -14.15 -0.87
N VAL A 482 -10.39 -13.80 -1.47
CA VAL A 482 -10.00 -12.41 -1.68
C VAL A 482 -9.60 -12.08 -3.11
N LEU A 483 -9.59 -13.02 -4.06
CA LEU A 483 -9.07 -12.77 -5.41
C LEU A 483 -9.76 -11.58 -6.11
N ALA A 484 -11.06 -11.38 -5.90
CA ALA A 484 -11.82 -10.23 -6.42
C ALA A 484 -11.25 -8.85 -6.01
N ARG A 485 -10.46 -8.83 -4.93
CA ARG A 485 -9.80 -7.66 -4.36
C ARG A 485 -8.42 -7.40 -4.97
N GLY A 486 -8.00 -8.27 -5.88
CA GLY A 486 -6.73 -8.21 -6.59
C GLY A 486 -6.65 -7.02 -7.54
N LEU A 487 -5.42 -6.66 -7.87
CA LEU A 487 -5.11 -5.61 -8.84
C LEU A 487 -5.16 -6.21 -10.24
N LEU A 488 -5.85 -5.60 -11.19
CA LEU A 488 -5.75 -6.01 -12.59
C LEU A 488 -4.49 -5.42 -13.22
N GLY A 489 -3.87 -6.17 -14.11
CA GLY A 489 -2.68 -5.75 -14.83
C GLY A 489 -2.54 -6.45 -16.18
N ASP A 490 -1.39 -6.22 -16.77
CA ASP A 490 -0.99 -6.71 -18.07
C ASP A 490 0.46 -7.23 -18.01
N VAL A 491 0.71 -8.33 -18.70
CA VAL A 491 2.04 -8.88 -18.92
C VAL A 491 2.15 -9.25 -20.40
N ALA A 492 2.95 -8.49 -21.15
CA ALA A 492 3.11 -8.66 -22.59
C ALA A 492 1.78 -8.74 -23.39
N GLY A 493 0.77 -7.97 -23.00
CA GLY A 493 -0.56 -7.95 -23.63
C GLY A 493 -1.55 -8.98 -23.06
N GLU A 494 -1.14 -9.85 -22.14
CA GLU A 494 -2.02 -10.80 -21.47
C GLU A 494 -2.65 -10.19 -20.20
N PRO A 495 -3.99 -10.08 -20.14
CA PRO A 495 -4.67 -9.60 -18.95
C PRO A 495 -4.54 -10.55 -17.77
N VAL A 496 -4.11 -10.02 -16.63
CA VAL A 496 -3.91 -10.79 -15.39
C VAL A 496 -4.59 -10.14 -14.20
N VAL A 497 -4.92 -10.96 -13.20
CA VAL A 497 -5.16 -10.50 -11.83
C VAL A 497 -3.93 -10.82 -10.98
N ILE A 498 -3.48 -9.83 -10.22
CA ILE A 498 -2.45 -9.95 -9.21
C ILE A 498 -3.13 -10.18 -7.86
N SER A 499 -2.85 -11.34 -7.25
CA SER A 499 -3.53 -11.80 -6.06
C SER A 499 -3.21 -10.91 -4.83
N PRO A 500 -4.18 -10.64 -3.94
CA PRO A 500 -3.98 -9.70 -2.83
C PRO A 500 -2.87 -10.05 -1.84
N LEU A 501 -2.81 -11.30 -1.37
CA LEU A 501 -1.97 -11.73 -0.26
C LEU A 501 -0.55 -12.08 -0.71
N TYR A 502 -0.41 -12.81 -1.81
CA TYR A 502 0.87 -13.36 -2.26
C TYR A 502 1.41 -12.73 -3.55
N LYS A 503 0.68 -11.80 -4.16
CA LYS A 503 1.08 -11.08 -5.39
C LYS A 503 1.41 -12.03 -6.54
N GLN A 504 0.71 -13.16 -6.63
CA GLN A 504 0.82 -14.11 -7.75
C GLN A 504 -0.01 -13.62 -8.93
N ARG A 505 0.43 -13.87 -10.16
CA ARG A 505 -0.22 -13.35 -11.37
C ARG A 505 -0.96 -14.48 -12.08
N PHE A 506 -2.28 -14.35 -12.19
CA PHE A 506 -3.13 -15.33 -12.86
C PHE A 506 -3.75 -14.73 -14.12
N ARG A 507 -3.65 -15.43 -15.25
CA ARG A 507 -4.31 -15.03 -16.49
C ARG A 507 -5.81 -15.06 -16.31
N LEU A 508 -6.49 -13.97 -16.65
CA LEU A 508 -7.95 -13.87 -16.49
C LEU A 508 -8.70 -14.88 -17.37
N ARG A 509 -8.14 -15.23 -18.54
CA ARG A 509 -8.81 -16.10 -19.51
C ARG A 509 -8.92 -17.56 -19.09
N ASP A 510 -7.96 -18.09 -18.33
CA ASP A 510 -7.90 -19.52 -18.04
C ASP A 510 -7.46 -19.87 -16.62
N GLY A 511 -7.18 -18.85 -15.79
CA GLY A 511 -6.82 -18.98 -14.40
C GLY A 511 -5.41 -19.52 -14.16
N VAL A 512 -4.59 -19.69 -15.19
CA VAL A 512 -3.24 -20.25 -15.05
C VAL A 512 -2.28 -19.19 -14.49
N SER A 513 -1.48 -19.57 -13.50
CA SER A 513 -0.42 -18.74 -12.96
C SER A 513 0.72 -18.55 -13.96
N LEU A 514 1.26 -17.33 -14.01
CA LEU A 514 2.44 -17.00 -14.82
C LEU A 514 3.74 -17.48 -14.16
N GLU A 515 3.74 -17.71 -12.85
CA GLU A 515 4.90 -18.22 -12.12
C GLU A 515 4.98 -19.75 -12.10
N ASP A 516 3.83 -20.42 -12.15
CA ASP A 516 3.73 -21.88 -12.03
C ASP A 516 2.55 -22.40 -12.85
N SER A 517 2.82 -23.06 -13.97
CA SER A 517 1.78 -23.57 -14.87
C SER A 517 0.93 -24.70 -14.26
N GLN A 518 1.38 -25.32 -13.16
CA GLN A 518 0.59 -26.31 -12.42
C GLN A 518 -0.43 -25.65 -11.49
N LEU A 519 -0.21 -24.39 -11.12
CA LEU A 519 -1.12 -23.63 -10.28
C LEU A 519 -2.20 -22.97 -11.15
N ARG A 520 -3.44 -23.45 -11.04
CA ARG A 520 -4.57 -22.98 -11.83
C ARG A 520 -5.79 -22.70 -10.96
N LEU A 521 -6.45 -21.59 -11.24
CA LEU A 521 -7.76 -21.24 -10.72
C LEU A 521 -8.86 -21.81 -11.61
N GLU A 522 -9.97 -22.24 -10.99
CA GLU A 522 -11.19 -22.49 -11.75
C GLU A 522 -11.66 -21.20 -12.42
N VAL A 523 -12.22 -21.35 -13.63
CA VAL A 523 -12.79 -20.26 -14.41
C VAL A 523 -14.21 -20.61 -14.84
N TRP A 524 -15.06 -19.59 -14.97
CA TRP A 524 -16.45 -19.76 -15.38
C TRP A 524 -16.72 -19.02 -16.69
N PRO A 525 -17.52 -19.62 -17.60
CA PRO A 525 -18.09 -18.88 -18.72
C PRO A 525 -18.95 -17.72 -18.22
N VAL A 526 -18.74 -16.54 -18.80
CA VAL A 526 -19.49 -15.32 -18.53
C VAL A 526 -20.07 -14.79 -19.84
N ARG A 527 -21.29 -14.28 -19.83
CA ARG A 527 -21.86 -13.49 -20.94
C ARG A 527 -22.49 -12.22 -20.41
N VAL A 528 -22.48 -11.17 -21.22
CA VAL A 528 -23.15 -9.91 -20.92
C VAL A 528 -24.26 -9.71 -21.94
N GLU A 529 -25.51 -9.65 -21.47
CA GLU A 529 -26.69 -9.47 -22.30
C GLU A 529 -27.54 -8.34 -21.70
N GLN A 530 -27.84 -7.30 -22.48
CA GLN A 530 -28.64 -6.15 -22.03
C GLN A 530 -28.12 -5.54 -20.71
N ASP A 531 -26.83 -5.24 -20.64
CA ASP A 531 -26.11 -4.72 -19.47
C ASP A 531 -26.19 -5.60 -18.21
N ARG A 532 -26.56 -6.88 -18.37
CA ARG A 532 -26.62 -7.84 -17.28
C ARG A 532 -25.55 -8.91 -17.44
N VAL A 533 -24.84 -9.18 -16.34
CA VAL A 533 -23.79 -10.20 -16.26
C VAL A 533 -24.41 -11.53 -15.87
N TRP A 534 -24.18 -12.54 -16.70
CA TRP A 534 -24.59 -13.91 -16.46
C TRP A 534 -23.36 -14.79 -16.32
N VAL A 535 -23.37 -15.68 -15.33
CA VAL A 535 -22.30 -16.65 -15.10
C VAL A 535 -22.91 -18.04 -15.18
N TYR A 536 -22.22 -18.94 -15.88
CA TYR A 536 -22.68 -20.32 -15.96
C TYR A 536 -22.49 -21.04 -14.62
N GLY A 537 -23.41 -21.91 -14.20
CA GLY A 537 -23.34 -22.54 -12.88
C GLY A 537 -22.13 -23.48 -12.68
N LYS A 538 -21.53 -23.97 -13.77
CA LYS A 538 -20.36 -24.88 -13.73
C LYS A 538 -19.08 -24.18 -14.22
N PRO A 539 -17.94 -24.43 -13.55
CA PRO A 539 -16.65 -24.01 -14.08
C PRO A 539 -16.37 -24.80 -15.36
N GLY A 540 -15.69 -24.15 -16.30
CA GLY A 540 -15.37 -24.72 -17.59
C GLY A 540 -14.52 -23.75 -18.39
N PRO A 541 -13.74 -24.24 -19.36
CA PRO A 541 -12.93 -23.36 -20.20
C PRO A 541 -13.81 -22.28 -20.83
N LEU A 542 -13.28 -21.06 -20.94
CA LEU A 542 -13.95 -20.00 -21.71
C LEU A 542 -14.26 -20.56 -23.10
N GLN A 543 -15.55 -20.69 -23.42
CA GLN A 543 -15.93 -20.86 -24.82
C GLN A 543 -15.59 -19.53 -25.52
N PRO A 544 -14.94 -19.55 -26.70
CA PRO A 544 -14.67 -18.33 -27.43
C PRO A 544 -16.01 -17.65 -27.74
N GLN A 545 -16.30 -16.53 -27.07
CA GLN A 545 -17.34 -15.64 -27.52
C GLN A 545 -16.83 -14.94 -28.77
N ALA A 546 -17.45 -15.28 -29.90
CA ALA A 546 -17.37 -14.47 -31.10
C ALA A 546 -17.99 -13.10 -30.77
N GLN A 547 -17.16 -12.12 -30.44
CA GLN A 547 -17.55 -10.73 -30.58
C GLN A 547 -17.51 -10.42 -32.09
N GLU A 548 -18.65 -10.58 -32.76
CA GLU A 548 -18.93 -9.81 -33.96
C GLU A 548 -19.02 -8.34 -33.55
N MET A 549 -17.89 -7.64 -33.54
CA MET A 549 -17.92 -6.20 -33.69
C MET A 549 -18.08 -5.90 -35.17
N ALA A 550 -19.29 -5.48 -35.53
CA ALA A 550 -19.53 -4.78 -36.78
C ALA A 550 -18.49 -3.66 -36.94
N GLY A 551 -17.73 -3.75 -38.02
CA GLY A 551 -16.68 -2.78 -38.33
C GLY A 551 -17.24 -1.37 -38.45
N VAL A 552 -16.55 -0.42 -37.81
CA VAL A 552 -16.44 0.94 -38.34
C VAL A 552 -14.96 1.27 -38.31
N ALA A 553 -14.39 1.33 -39.51
CA ALA A 553 -13.06 1.84 -39.78
C ALA A 553 -13.03 3.36 -39.54
N LEU A 554 -12.05 3.83 -38.77
CA LEU A 554 -11.00 4.80 -39.15
C LEU A 554 -10.14 5.17 -37.93
#